data_AF-A0A3M2FT48-F1
#
_entry.id   AF-A0A3M2FT48-F1
#
_cell.length_a   1.000
_cell.length_b   1.000
_cell.length_c   1.000
_cell.angle_alpha   90.00
_cell.angle_beta   90.00
_cell.angle_gamma   90.00
#
_symmetry.space_group_name_H-M   'P 1'
#
loop_
_entity.id
_entity.type
_entity.pdbx_description
1 polymer ?
#
loop_
_entity_poly.entity_id
_entity_poly.type
_entity_poly.pdbx_seq_one_letter_code
_entity_poly.pdbx_strand_id
1 'polypeptide(L)'
;MLDFVRRRIRHLFRRSPAPASDLRERIEALVGTAVGDLAVYEQALTHRSVLRGRPDSHLRSNERLEFLGDAVLGFVVAEHLYRHFPEK
;
A
#
# COMPACT_ATOMS: atom_id res chain seq x y z
N MET A 1 -22.18 -8.28 -1.06
CA MET A 1 -21.14 -7.36 -0.55
C MET A 1 -19.84 -8.08 -0.20
N LEU A 2 -19.87 -9.16 0.57
CA LEU A 2 -18.68 -9.99 0.88
C LEU A 2 -18.07 -10.74 -0.32
N ASP A 3 -18.87 -11.04 -1.35
CA ASP A 3 -18.39 -11.70 -2.58
C ASP A 3 -17.57 -10.79 -3.51
N PHE A 4 -17.75 -9.47 -3.41
CA PHE A 4 -17.00 -8.50 -4.21
C PHE A 4 -15.52 -8.46 -3.78
N VAL A 5 -15.30 -8.40 -2.46
CA VAL A 5 -13.96 -8.44 -1.84
C VAL A 5 -13.29 -9.80 -2.09
N ARG A 6 -14.03 -10.91 -1.91
CA ARG A 6 -13.51 -12.28 -2.17
C ARG A 6 -13.17 -12.56 -3.62
N ARG A 7 -13.89 -11.96 -4.58
CA ARG A 7 -13.52 -12.05 -5.99
C ARG A 7 -12.22 -11.30 -6.21
N ARG A 8 -12.12 -10.02 -5.81
CA ARG A 8 -10.93 -9.16 -6.07
C ARG A 8 -9.61 -9.70 -5.52
N ILE A 9 -9.65 -10.34 -4.34
CA ILE A 9 -8.45 -10.90 -3.70
C ILE A 9 -7.93 -12.15 -4.42
N ARG A 10 -8.79 -12.90 -5.10
CA ARG A 10 -8.40 -14.19 -5.71
C ARG A 10 -7.45 -14.01 -6.90
N HIS A 11 -7.45 -12.84 -7.54
CA HIS A 11 -6.57 -12.53 -8.67
C HIS A 11 -5.19 -12.09 -8.18
N LEU A 12 -5.09 -11.51 -6.98
CA LEU A 12 -3.82 -11.11 -6.36
C LEU A 12 -2.90 -12.31 -6.06
N PHE A 13 -3.44 -13.53 -6.02
CA PHE A 13 -2.69 -14.76 -5.72
C PHE A 13 -2.51 -15.71 -6.93
N ARG A 14 -2.92 -15.33 -8.15
CA ARG A 14 -2.62 -16.14 -9.35
C ARG A 14 -1.15 -15.94 -9.74
N ARG A 15 -0.29 -16.88 -9.33
CA ARG A 15 1.10 -16.97 -9.80
C ARG A 15 1.12 -17.18 -11.32
N SER A 16 1.63 -16.20 -12.05
CA SER A 16 2.32 -16.43 -13.31
C SER A 16 3.66 -15.69 -13.21
N PRO A 17 4.79 -16.34 -13.49
CA PRO A 17 6.06 -15.63 -13.55
C PRO A 17 6.07 -14.83 -14.86
N ALA A 18 5.66 -13.57 -14.78
CA ALA A 18 5.86 -12.64 -15.87
C ALA A 18 7.37 -12.31 -15.96
N PRO A 19 7.95 -12.27 -17.17
CA PRO A 19 9.37 -11.95 -17.36
C PRO A 19 9.59 -10.48 -16.96
N ALA A 20 10.44 -10.22 -15.96
CA ALA A 20 10.91 -8.89 -15.51
C ALA A 20 9.93 -7.71 -15.80
N SER A 21 8.65 -7.90 -15.50
CA SER A 21 7.58 -6.93 -15.73
C SER A 21 7.91 -5.67 -14.92
N ASP A 22 7.84 -4.50 -15.57
CA ASP A 22 8.13 -3.20 -14.98
C ASP A 22 7.47 -3.10 -13.59
N LEU A 23 8.22 -2.63 -12.59
CA LEU A 23 7.76 -2.54 -11.20
C LEU A 23 6.41 -1.81 -11.11
N ARG A 24 6.23 -0.82 -11.98
CA ARG A 24 4.96 -0.11 -12.19
C ARG A 24 3.80 -1.05 -12.49
N GLU A 25 3.90 -1.92 -13.50
CA GLU A 25 2.81 -2.84 -13.88
C GLU A 25 2.42 -3.74 -12.70
N ARG A 26 3.41 -4.21 -11.93
CA ARG A 26 3.18 -5.06 -10.75
C ARG A 26 2.47 -4.29 -9.64
N ILE A 27 2.84 -3.04 -9.40
CA ILE A 27 2.18 -2.19 -8.41
C ILE A 27 0.77 -1.85 -8.87
N GLU A 28 0.57 -1.44 -10.12
CA GLU A 28 -0.75 -1.12 -10.68
C GLU A 28 -1.69 -2.32 -10.61
N ALA A 29 -1.19 -3.53 -10.87
CA ALA A 29 -1.95 -4.76 -10.67
C ALA A 29 -2.30 -5.04 -9.19
N LEU A 30 -1.41 -4.68 -8.25
CA LEU A 30 -1.63 -4.84 -6.82
C LEU A 30 -2.66 -3.85 -6.26
N VAL A 31 -2.54 -2.57 -6.60
CA VAL A 31 -3.39 -1.49 -6.06
C VAL A 31 -4.68 -1.31 -6.86
N GLY A 32 -4.71 -1.77 -8.12
CA GLY A 32 -5.87 -1.70 -9.00
C GLY A 32 -6.18 -0.30 -9.52
N THR A 33 -5.19 0.59 -9.49
CA THR A 33 -5.26 1.98 -9.99
C THR A 33 -3.95 2.33 -10.67
N ALA A 34 -3.97 3.35 -11.54
CA ALA A 34 -2.75 3.88 -12.14
C ALA A 34 -1.80 4.40 -11.05
N VAL A 35 -0.50 4.15 -11.23
CA VAL A 35 0.55 4.63 -10.33
C VAL A 35 0.96 6.03 -10.76
N GLY A 36 0.99 6.98 -9.83
CA GLY A 36 1.56 8.31 -10.08
C GLY A 36 3.09 8.25 -10.06
N ASP A 37 3.67 8.92 -9.06
CA ASP A 37 5.12 8.91 -8.81
C ASP A 37 5.55 7.52 -8.29
N LEU A 38 6.31 6.78 -9.11
CA LEU A 38 6.79 5.45 -8.79
C LEU A 38 7.74 5.45 -7.59
N ALA A 39 8.47 6.55 -7.35
CA ALA A 39 9.44 6.65 -6.26
C ALA A 39 8.78 6.54 -4.88
N VAL A 40 7.55 7.02 -4.74
CA VAL A 40 6.76 6.88 -3.50
C VAL A 40 6.47 5.41 -3.21
N TYR A 41 6.15 4.62 -4.24
CA TYR A 41 5.88 3.20 -4.07
C TYR A 41 7.15 2.40 -3.83
N GLU A 42 8.27 2.75 -4.48
CA GLU A 42 9.58 2.18 -4.18
C GLU A 42 9.96 2.42 -2.72
N GLN A 43 9.77 3.64 -2.21
CA GLN A 43 10.00 3.97 -0.82
C GLN A 43 9.06 3.19 0.12
N ALA A 44 7.76 3.11 -0.21
CA ALA A 44 6.77 2.36 0.58
C ALA A 44 7.11 0.86 0.68
N LEU A 45 7.75 0.30 -0.35
CA LEU A 45 8.21 -1.10 -0.40
C LEU A 45 9.62 -1.29 0.19
N THR A 46 10.29 -0.22 0.64
CA THR A 46 11.64 -0.29 1.20
C THR A 46 11.61 -0.36 2.72
N HIS A 47 11.71 -1.58 3.26
CA HIS A 47 11.85 -1.77 4.70
C HIS A 47 13.23 -1.34 5.21
N ARG A 48 13.28 -0.75 6.41
CA ARG A 48 14.51 -0.24 7.06
C ARG A 48 15.67 -1.25 7.14
N SER A 49 15.37 -2.56 7.20
CA SER A 49 16.40 -3.62 7.28
C SER A 49 17.33 -3.65 6.05
N VAL A 50 16.81 -3.27 4.88
CA VAL A 50 17.56 -3.22 3.61
C VAL A 50 18.50 -2.01 3.57
N LEU A 51 18.24 -0.99 4.38
CA LEU A 51 19.01 0.26 4.44
C LEU A 51 20.02 0.28 5.59
N ARG A 52 20.30 -0.87 6.22
CA ARG A 52 21.22 -0.98 7.35
C ARG A 52 22.59 -0.36 7.02
N GLY A 53 23.10 0.46 7.92
CA GLY A 53 24.41 1.10 7.78
C GLY A 53 24.43 2.34 6.88
N ARG A 54 23.29 2.75 6.30
CA ARG A 54 23.18 4.01 5.56
C ARG A 54 22.75 5.16 6.48
N PRO A 55 23.43 6.33 6.45
CA PRO A 55 23.10 7.47 7.30
C PRO A 55 21.66 7.96 7.09
N ASP A 56 21.16 7.92 5.86
CA ASP A 56 19.82 8.40 5.50
C ASP A 56 18.75 7.30 5.49
N SER A 57 19.00 6.19 6.21
CA SER A 57 18.10 5.02 6.22
C SER A 57 16.65 5.36 6.59
N HIS A 58 16.45 6.25 7.56
CA HIS A 58 15.14 6.73 8.00
C HIS A 58 14.41 7.62 6.98
N LEU A 59 15.14 8.33 6.10
CA LEU A 59 14.54 9.17 5.06
C LEU A 59 14.11 8.34 3.85
N ARG A 60 14.80 7.22 3.62
CA ARG A 60 14.61 6.35 2.45
C ARG A 60 13.81 5.08 2.76
N SER A 61 13.54 4.79 4.03
CA SER A 61 12.66 3.70 4.44
C SER A 61 11.19 4.09 4.29
N ASN A 62 10.33 3.08 4.43
CA ASN A 62 8.89 3.24 4.48
C ASN A 62 8.37 3.85 5.79
N GLU A 63 9.18 4.03 6.84
CA GLU A 63 8.72 4.39 8.19
C GLU A 63 7.91 5.70 8.22
N ARG A 64 8.30 6.72 7.44
CA ARG A 64 7.55 7.98 7.35
C ARG A 64 6.22 7.84 6.60
N LEU A 65 6.19 7.01 5.56
CA LEU A 65 4.98 6.72 4.79
C LEU A 65 4.01 5.84 5.60
N GLU A 66 4.54 4.91 6.39
CA GLU A 66 3.78 4.10 7.34
C GLU A 66 3.09 4.98 8.38
N PHE A 67 3.84 5.88 9.03
CA PHE A 67 3.28 6.84 9.99
C PHE A 67 2.15 7.70 9.40
N LEU A 68 2.37 8.25 8.19
CA LEU A 68 1.34 9.02 7.50
C LEU A 68 0.13 8.15 7.13
N GLY A 69 0.37 6.94 6.63
CA GLY A 69 -0.65 5.99 6.25
C GLY A 69 -1.56 5.59 7.41
N ASP A 70 -0.98 5.38 8.60
CA ASP A 70 -1.73 5.08 9.83
C ASP A 70 -2.69 6.22 10.20
N ALA A 71 -2.21 7.46 10.18
CA ALA A 71 -3.03 8.64 10.47
C ALA A 71 -4.18 8.82 9.45
N VAL A 72 -3.89 8.65 8.14
CA VAL A 72 -4.91 8.76 7.08
C VAL A 72 -5.94 7.63 7.19
N LEU A 73 -5.50 6.39 7.40
CA LEU A 73 -6.40 5.26 7.56
C LEU A 73 -7.27 5.42 8.81
N GLY A 74 -6.68 5.83 9.93
CA GLY A 74 -7.40 6.15 11.16
C GLY A 74 -8.48 7.20 10.95
N PHE A 75 -8.16 8.29 10.23
CA PHE A 75 -9.13 9.32 9.88
C PHE A 75 -10.29 8.78 9.03
N VAL A 76 -9.99 8.06 7.95
CA VAL A 76 -11.04 7.51 7.05
C VAL A 76 -11.95 6.53 7.80
N VAL A 77 -11.37 5.67 8.65
CA VAL A 77 -12.15 4.73 9.47
C VAL A 77 -13.01 5.47 10.49
N ALA A 78 -12.44 6.47 11.19
CA ALA A 78 -13.17 7.27 12.16
C ALA A 78 -14.33 8.03 11.50
N GLU A 79 -14.10 8.66 10.36
CA GLU A 79 -15.13 9.37 9.58
C GLU A 79 -16.25 8.43 9.13
N HIS A 80 -15.87 7.25 8.63
CA HIS A 80 -16.83 6.23 8.22
C HIS A 80 -17.70 5.78 9.40
N LEU A 81 -17.09 5.48 10.55
CA LEU A 81 -17.81 5.08 11.75
C LEU A 81 -18.73 6.19 12.27
N TYR A 82 -18.24 7.43 12.35
CA TYR A 82 -19.02 8.59 12.79
C TYR A 82 -20.29 8.79 11.96
N ARG A 83 -20.21 8.61 10.63
CA ARG A 83 -21.38 8.76 9.74
C ARG A 83 -22.37 7.61 9.79
N HIS A 84 -21.89 6.37 10.00
CA HIS A 84 -22.73 5.18 9.89
C HIS A 84 -23.25 4.66 11.24
N PHE A 85 -22.65 5.10 12.34
CA PHE A 85 -23.05 4.75 13.70
C PHE A 85 -23.18 6.00 14.58
N PRO A 86 -24.02 6.99 14.24
CA PRO A 86 -24.10 8.27 14.94
C PRO A 86 -24.56 8.18 16.40
N GLU A 87 -25.17 7.06 16.79
CA GLU A 87 -25.73 6.81 18.13
C GLU A 87 -24.79 5.98 19.03
N LYS A 88 -23.57 5.68 18.57
CA LYS A 88 -22.55 4.97 19.36
C LYS A 88 -21.36 5.88 19.65
#